data_AF-A6Q8B5-F1
#
_entry.id   AF-A6Q8B5-F1
#
_cell.length_a   1.000
_cell.length_b   1.000
_cell.length_c   1.000
_cell.angle_alpha   90.00
_cell.angle_beta   90.00
_cell.angle_gamma   90.00
#
_symmetry.space_group_name_H-M   'P 1'
#
loop_
_entity.id
_entity.type
_entity.pdbx_description
1 polymer ?
#
loop_
_entity_poly.entity_id
_entity_poly.type
_entity_poly.pdbx_seq_one_letter_code
_entity_poly.pdbx_strand_id
1 'polypeptide(L)'
;MKGYIKNFGLGSAVVPFIIGCSGGGSSTPAGTATSATMATVSGTVPGTFIEAFCEDSYYAQVTSNNNGTSQHPFEINIPTDTNCTMIMTTNEKDPANRCITQVGFDTGNTTGKTFKVTEDMNIGHIPLPMQYSDVKDVDGDHVIDDCLYVKIPTDNMTVNDMPVMDRNQNGMVDSYDDRDDDGTCNAYEDDDLDGIPNVLDDDDNNSRPDYMDDDDRDGTWNHYDDDNNSKPDYIDNDNNKSRSDHMDDDDRDGTWNHYDDD
;
A
#
# COMPACT_ATOMS: atom_id res chain seq x y z
N MET A 1 9.85 27.82 62.51
CA MET A 1 8.54 27.21 62.24
C MET A 1 8.77 25.85 61.59
N LYS A 2 8.06 24.83 62.07
CA LYS A 2 8.09 23.44 61.56
C LYS A 2 7.19 23.30 60.33
N GLY A 3 7.49 22.33 59.45
CA GLY A 3 6.58 21.80 58.41
C GLY A 3 7.36 21.11 57.30
N TYR A 4 7.77 19.84 57.46
CA TYR A 4 7.07 18.59 57.07
C TYR A 4 7.01 18.29 55.56
N ILE A 5 7.71 17.22 55.20
CA ILE A 5 7.66 16.47 53.93
C ILE A 5 6.33 15.73 53.82
N LYS A 6 5.73 15.67 52.63
CA LYS A 6 4.85 14.57 52.21
C LYS A 6 5.08 14.20 50.74
N ASN A 7 5.58 12.99 50.53
CA ASN A 7 5.45 12.24 49.28
C ASN A 7 3.97 11.90 49.05
N PHE A 8 3.50 12.02 47.83
CA PHE A 8 2.28 11.35 47.36
C PHE A 8 2.61 10.56 46.10
N GLY A 9 2.67 9.24 46.25
CA GLY A 9 2.53 8.32 45.14
C GLY A 9 1.06 8.25 44.74
N LEU A 10 0.80 8.29 43.44
CA LEU A 10 -0.48 7.92 42.87
C LEU A 10 -0.25 6.67 42.04
N GLY A 11 -0.69 5.54 42.58
CA GLY A 11 -0.84 4.30 41.83
C GLY A 11 -1.97 4.47 40.82
N SER A 12 -1.70 4.12 39.57
CA SER A 12 -2.71 4.05 38.52
C SER A 12 -3.46 2.73 38.69
N ALA A 13 -4.75 2.81 39.00
CA ALA A 13 -5.65 1.66 39.08
C ALA A 13 -6.33 1.46 37.72
N VAL A 14 -6.12 0.28 37.13
CA VAL A 14 -6.83 -0.18 35.94
C VAL A 14 -8.23 -0.61 36.34
N VAL A 15 -9.26 -0.01 35.75
CA VAL A 15 -10.67 -0.40 35.90
C VAL A 15 -11.06 -1.30 34.72
N PRO A 16 -11.38 -2.58 34.92
CA PRO A 16 -11.93 -3.41 33.85
C PRO A 16 -13.42 -3.10 33.67
N PHE A 17 -13.79 -2.63 32.48
CA PHE A 17 -15.17 -2.58 32.02
C PHE A 17 -15.64 -4.00 31.70
N ILE A 18 -16.64 -4.50 32.43
CA ILE A 18 -17.33 -5.75 32.10
C ILE A 18 -18.59 -5.35 31.33
N ILE A 19 -18.57 -5.57 30.00
CA ILE A 19 -19.74 -5.36 29.14
C ILE A 19 -20.64 -6.60 29.23
N GLY A 20 -21.94 -6.30 29.34
CA GLY A 20 -23.00 -7.22 29.65
C GLY A 20 -23.33 -8.21 28.54
N CYS A 21 -23.89 -9.32 29.00
CA CYS A 21 -24.53 -10.38 28.25
C CYS A 21 -25.91 -9.92 27.74
N SER A 22 -26.15 -10.01 26.42
CA SER A 22 -27.48 -10.17 25.84
C SER A 22 -27.37 -10.95 24.52
N GLY A 23 -27.83 -12.20 24.53
CA GLY A 23 -27.71 -13.13 23.42
C GLY A 23 -28.80 -13.04 22.35
N GLY A 24 -28.48 -13.56 21.17
CA GLY A 24 -29.38 -13.91 20.07
C GLY A 24 -28.57 -14.64 19.01
N GLY A 25 -28.82 -15.94 18.81
CA GLY A 25 -27.97 -16.82 18.03
C GLY A 25 -28.17 -16.73 16.51
N SER A 26 -27.05 -16.72 15.79
CA SER A 26 -26.85 -17.48 14.55
C SER A 26 -25.38 -17.90 14.55
N SER A 27 -25.14 -19.19 14.40
CA SER A 27 -23.80 -19.79 14.53
C SER A 27 -23.20 -19.96 13.14
N THR A 28 -22.62 -18.89 12.60
CA THR A 28 -21.47 -19.03 11.71
C THR A 28 -20.26 -19.32 12.59
N PRO A 29 -19.39 -20.29 12.25
CA PRO A 29 -18.14 -20.45 12.97
C PRO A 29 -17.40 -19.12 12.85
N ALA A 30 -17.17 -18.45 13.99
CA ALA A 30 -16.19 -17.38 14.05
C ALA A 30 -14.86 -18.03 13.63
N GLY A 31 -14.47 -17.80 12.38
CA GLY A 31 -13.11 -18.07 11.93
C GLY A 31 -12.21 -17.45 12.97
N THR A 32 -11.33 -18.27 13.54
CA THR A 32 -10.30 -17.76 14.45
C THR A 32 -9.43 -16.86 13.59
N ALA A 33 -9.66 -15.54 13.64
CA ALA A 33 -8.80 -14.55 13.05
C ALA A 33 -7.44 -14.73 13.72
N THR A 34 -6.57 -15.46 13.05
CA THR A 34 -5.21 -15.66 13.51
C THR A 34 -4.52 -14.36 13.11
N SER A 35 -4.29 -13.46 14.06
CA SER A 35 -3.57 -12.22 13.78
C SER A 35 -2.27 -12.58 13.08
N ALA A 36 -2.09 -12.07 11.86
CA ALA A 36 -0.88 -12.27 11.11
C ALA A 36 0.33 -11.84 11.97
N THR A 37 1.36 -12.66 11.97
CA THR A 37 2.63 -12.26 12.58
C THR A 37 3.29 -11.28 11.63
N MET A 38 3.83 -10.18 12.16
CA MET A 38 4.43 -9.10 11.37
C MET A 38 5.96 -9.16 11.52
N ALA A 39 6.67 -8.77 10.47
CA ALA A 39 8.10 -8.51 10.46
C ALA A 39 8.39 -7.12 9.94
N THR A 40 9.43 -6.48 10.47
CA THR A 40 9.93 -5.20 9.99
C THR A 40 10.99 -5.42 8.91
N VAL A 41 10.74 -4.92 7.71
CA VAL A 41 11.74 -4.79 6.64
C VAL A 41 12.30 -3.37 6.70
N SER A 42 13.63 -3.26 6.76
CA SER A 42 14.33 -1.99 6.94
C SER A 42 15.47 -1.83 5.94
N GLY A 43 15.82 -0.59 5.60
CA GLY A 43 16.89 -0.32 4.66
C GLY A 43 17.17 1.17 4.50
N THR A 44 17.86 1.52 3.43
CA THR A 44 18.07 2.92 3.05
C THR A 44 17.90 3.14 1.54
N VAL A 45 17.37 4.31 1.18
CA VAL A 45 17.07 4.73 -0.21
C VAL A 45 17.48 6.19 -0.44
N PRO A 46 17.70 6.64 -1.69
CA PRO A 46 18.09 8.03 -2.00
C PRO A 46 16.94 9.07 -1.98
N GLY A 47 15.72 8.68 -1.59
CA GLY A 47 14.49 9.50 -1.54
C GLY A 47 13.30 8.66 -1.08
N THR A 48 12.07 9.13 -1.36
CA THR A 48 10.93 8.30 -1.81
C THR A 48 9.83 7.96 -0.82
N PHE A 49 8.74 7.58 -1.47
CA PHE A 49 7.61 6.83 -0.99
C PHE A 49 7.82 5.33 -1.30
N ILE A 50 7.53 4.47 -0.32
CA ILE A 50 7.75 3.02 -0.38
C ILE A 50 6.42 2.33 -0.08
N GLU A 51 6.02 1.42 -0.96
CA GLU A 51 4.82 0.60 -0.80
C GLU A 51 5.16 -0.88 -0.80
N ALA A 52 4.43 -1.63 0.02
CA ALA A 52 4.44 -3.08 0.02
C ALA A 52 3.02 -3.59 -0.19
N PHE A 53 2.87 -4.38 -1.24
CA PHE A 53 1.64 -5.07 -1.62
C PHE A 53 1.84 -6.53 -1.29
N CYS A 54 0.93 -7.16 -0.55
CA CYS A 54 1.04 -8.54 -0.14
C CYS A 54 -0.23 -9.32 -0.49
N GLU A 55 -0.15 -10.66 -0.48
CA GLU A 55 -1.34 -11.51 -0.54
C GLU A 55 -2.34 -11.15 0.58
N ASP A 56 -3.58 -11.60 0.44
CA ASP A 56 -4.68 -11.34 1.38
C ASP A 56 -5.01 -9.83 1.54
N SER A 57 -4.83 -9.05 0.46
CA SER A 57 -5.11 -7.61 0.40
C SER A 57 -4.33 -6.76 1.41
N TYR A 58 -3.23 -7.29 1.97
CA TYR A 58 -2.40 -6.52 2.89
C TYR A 58 -1.58 -5.49 2.12
N TYR A 59 -1.66 -4.26 2.58
CA TYR A 59 -0.94 -3.11 2.04
C TYR A 59 -0.32 -2.31 3.18
N ALA A 60 0.88 -1.80 2.94
CA ALA A 60 1.56 -0.86 3.80
C ALA A 60 2.34 0.16 2.96
N GLN A 61 2.40 1.39 3.44
CA GLN A 61 3.22 2.44 2.85
C GLN A 61 4.04 3.16 3.91
N VAL A 62 5.21 3.65 3.53
CA VAL A 62 6.05 4.53 4.36
C VAL A 62 6.81 5.53 3.49
N THR A 63 7.09 6.70 4.04
CA THR A 63 8.08 7.63 3.47
C THR A 63 9.41 7.43 4.19
N SER A 64 10.52 7.39 3.44
CA SER A 64 11.84 7.34 4.06
C SER A 64 12.14 8.62 4.88
N ASN A 65 12.94 8.48 5.93
CA ASN A 65 13.28 9.61 6.80
C ASN A 65 14.47 10.38 6.23
N ASN A 66 14.22 11.59 5.69
CA ASN A 66 15.28 12.45 5.20
C ASN A 66 16.19 12.94 6.35
N ASN A 67 17.35 12.30 6.45
CA ASN A 67 18.40 12.57 7.43
C ASN A 67 19.53 13.49 6.89
N GLY A 68 19.33 14.14 5.73
CA GLY A 68 20.33 14.99 5.07
C GLY A 68 21.49 14.22 4.41
N THR A 69 21.37 12.90 4.25
CA THR A 69 22.32 12.07 3.50
C THR A 69 21.71 11.61 2.18
N SER A 70 22.42 10.83 1.36
CA SER A 70 21.83 10.15 0.19
C SER A 70 21.28 8.75 0.51
N GLN A 71 21.20 8.40 1.80
CA GLN A 71 20.75 7.10 2.30
C GLN A 71 19.76 7.33 3.44
N HIS A 72 18.51 7.60 3.06
CA HIS A 72 17.41 7.86 3.97
C HIS A 72 16.86 6.53 4.50
N PRO A 73 16.87 6.30 5.83
CA PRO A 73 16.36 5.07 6.39
C PRO A 73 14.85 4.96 6.27
N PHE A 74 14.36 3.73 6.14
CA PHE A 74 12.95 3.39 6.23
C PHE A 74 12.77 2.09 7.02
N GLU A 75 11.58 1.90 7.58
CA GLU A 75 11.12 0.69 8.23
C GLU A 75 9.67 0.47 7.79
N ILE A 76 9.34 -0.69 7.23
CA ILE A 76 7.98 -1.05 6.82
C ILE A 76 7.62 -2.41 7.43
N ASN A 77 6.42 -2.51 7.97
CA ASN A 77 5.94 -3.76 8.55
C ASN A 77 5.13 -4.53 7.52
N ILE A 78 5.45 -5.80 7.33
CA ILE A 78 4.73 -6.71 6.44
C ILE A 78 4.42 -8.03 7.15
N PRO A 79 3.39 -8.79 6.72
CA PRO A 79 3.10 -10.11 7.28
C PRO A 79 4.25 -11.09 7.00
N THR A 80 4.61 -11.90 7.99
CA THR A 80 5.56 -12.99 7.80
C THR A 80 4.93 -14.12 7.00
N ASP A 81 5.73 -14.84 6.21
CA ASP A 81 5.31 -15.99 5.40
C ASP A 81 4.23 -15.69 4.33
N THR A 82 4.00 -14.42 4.03
CA THR A 82 3.08 -13.94 2.97
C THR A 82 3.90 -13.42 1.78
N ASN A 83 3.49 -13.73 0.55
CA ASN A 83 4.18 -13.15 -0.62
C ASN A 83 3.87 -11.65 -0.67
N CYS A 84 4.92 -10.84 -0.79
CA CYS A 84 4.83 -9.41 -0.96
C CYS A 84 5.70 -8.95 -2.14
N THR A 85 5.25 -7.91 -2.84
CA THR A 85 6.03 -7.13 -3.81
C THR A 85 6.22 -5.71 -3.29
N MET A 86 7.28 -5.05 -3.72
CA MET A 86 7.66 -3.73 -3.23
C MET A 86 7.85 -2.77 -4.39
N ILE A 87 7.14 -1.65 -4.35
CA ILE A 87 7.28 -0.55 -5.28
C ILE A 87 7.88 0.64 -4.54
N MET A 88 8.84 1.32 -5.17
CA MET A 88 9.49 2.50 -4.59
C MET A 88 9.54 3.62 -5.62
N THR A 89 9.11 4.82 -5.22
CA THR A 89 8.97 5.94 -6.14
C THR A 89 9.87 7.12 -5.76
N THR A 90 10.88 7.40 -6.58
CA THR A 90 11.71 8.62 -6.42
C THR A 90 11.05 9.81 -7.09
N ASN A 91 11.28 10.99 -6.49
CA ASN A 91 10.71 12.25 -6.94
C ASN A 91 9.18 12.20 -7.05
N GLU A 92 8.52 11.61 -6.04
CA GLU A 92 7.07 11.33 -6.05
C GLU A 92 6.18 12.57 -6.24
N LYS A 93 6.72 13.77 -5.97
CA LYS A 93 6.04 15.07 -6.14
C LYS A 93 6.47 15.85 -7.38
N ASP A 94 7.26 15.25 -8.26
CA ASP A 94 7.72 15.84 -9.52
C ASP A 94 7.34 14.92 -10.68
N PRO A 95 6.12 15.09 -11.24
CA PRO A 95 5.61 14.22 -12.30
C PRO A 95 6.57 14.08 -13.49
N ALA A 96 7.37 15.11 -13.80
CA ALA A 96 8.28 15.09 -14.93
C ALA A 96 9.56 14.26 -14.70
N ASN A 97 9.97 14.03 -13.45
CA ASN A 97 11.20 13.31 -13.09
C ASN A 97 10.93 12.10 -12.17
N ARG A 98 9.67 11.76 -11.94
CA ARG A 98 9.25 10.62 -11.14
C ARG A 98 9.82 9.33 -11.73
N CYS A 99 10.33 8.46 -10.87
CA CYS A 99 10.78 7.13 -11.27
C CYS A 99 10.12 6.09 -10.35
N ILE A 100 9.22 5.29 -10.89
CA ILE A 100 8.53 4.23 -10.17
C ILE A 100 9.28 2.93 -10.43
N THR A 101 9.81 2.32 -9.37
CA THR A 101 10.70 1.15 -9.48
C THR A 101 10.09 -0.04 -8.75
N GLN A 102 9.82 -1.12 -9.48
CA GLN A 102 9.57 -2.42 -8.86
C GLN A 102 10.89 -3.01 -8.34
N VAL A 103 10.93 -3.36 -7.06
CA VAL A 103 12.12 -3.92 -6.41
C VAL A 103 11.97 -5.43 -6.23
N GLY A 104 12.85 -6.18 -6.88
CA GLY A 104 13.00 -7.62 -6.72
C GLY A 104 14.25 -7.98 -5.93
N PHE A 105 14.41 -9.26 -5.59
CA PHE A 105 15.51 -9.72 -4.75
C PHE A 105 16.26 -10.92 -5.34
N ASP A 106 17.59 -10.92 -5.20
CA ASP A 106 18.51 -12.03 -5.52
C ASP A 106 19.07 -12.63 -4.23
N THR A 107 18.64 -13.85 -3.88
CA THR A 107 19.14 -14.59 -2.72
C THR A 107 20.50 -15.27 -2.97
N GLY A 108 21.03 -15.15 -4.19
CA GLY A 108 22.22 -15.86 -4.68
C GLY A 108 21.91 -17.22 -5.28
N ASN A 109 20.76 -17.82 -4.96
CA ASN A 109 20.27 -19.07 -5.55
C ASN A 109 19.09 -18.84 -6.48
N THR A 110 18.22 -17.90 -6.10
CA THR A 110 16.97 -17.57 -6.80
C THR A 110 16.83 -16.06 -6.88
N THR A 111 16.26 -15.59 -7.99
CA THR A 111 15.80 -14.21 -8.17
C THR A 111 14.28 -14.22 -8.27
N GLY A 112 13.62 -13.18 -7.76
CA GLY A 112 12.17 -13.07 -7.83
C GLY A 112 11.70 -11.65 -7.56
N LYS A 113 10.56 -11.28 -8.14
CA LYS A 113 9.88 -9.99 -7.91
C LYS A 113 9.09 -9.97 -6.60
N THR A 114 8.65 -11.15 -6.16
CA THR A 114 7.90 -11.34 -4.92
C THR A 114 8.79 -12.00 -3.88
N PHE A 115 8.57 -11.69 -2.60
CA PHE A 115 9.35 -12.21 -1.50
C PHE A 115 8.50 -12.52 -0.27
N LYS A 116 9.00 -13.42 0.57
CA LYS A 116 8.51 -13.66 1.93
C LYS A 116 9.63 -13.48 2.91
N VAL A 117 9.33 -12.94 4.09
CA VAL A 117 10.24 -12.89 5.23
C VAL A 117 9.66 -13.68 6.39
N THR A 118 10.53 -14.26 7.22
CA THR A 118 10.14 -15.01 8.42
C THR A 118 10.36 -14.22 9.72
N GLU A 119 11.18 -13.17 9.66
CA GLU A 119 11.55 -12.32 10.79
C GLU A 119 12.01 -10.95 10.28
N ASP A 120 12.28 -10.02 11.20
CA ASP A 120 12.80 -8.69 10.89
C ASP A 120 14.06 -8.78 10.03
N MET A 121 14.13 -7.93 9.01
CA MET A 121 15.21 -7.96 8.04
C MET A 121 15.71 -6.56 7.70
N ASN A 122 17.02 -6.42 7.59
CA ASN A 122 17.65 -5.25 6.97
C ASN A 122 18.11 -5.61 5.56
N ILE A 123 17.55 -4.96 4.55
CA ILE A 123 17.82 -5.21 3.13
C ILE A 123 18.94 -4.32 2.57
N GLY A 124 19.60 -3.54 3.43
CA GLY A 124 20.73 -2.70 3.07
C GLY A 124 20.31 -1.43 2.32
N HIS A 125 21.18 -0.98 1.41
CA HIS A 125 20.92 0.20 0.59
C HIS A 125 20.39 -0.22 -0.78
N ILE A 126 19.25 0.35 -1.17
CA ILE A 126 18.66 0.16 -2.50
C ILE A 126 18.99 1.39 -3.35
N PRO A 127 19.80 1.22 -4.42
CA PRO A 127 20.26 2.33 -5.25
C PRO A 127 19.22 2.70 -6.31
N LEU A 128 18.13 3.34 -5.88
CA LEU A 128 17.07 3.77 -6.79
C LEU A 128 17.54 4.87 -7.75
N PRO A 129 17.04 4.89 -9.00
CA PRO A 129 17.31 5.96 -9.95
C PRO A 129 16.67 7.26 -9.47
N MET A 130 17.42 8.36 -9.50
CA MET A 130 16.93 9.68 -9.07
C MET A 130 16.58 10.59 -10.25
N GLN A 131 16.80 10.14 -11.48
CA GLN A 131 16.58 10.92 -12.70
C GLN A 131 15.91 10.03 -13.73
N TYR A 132 14.74 10.46 -14.21
CA TYR A 132 13.96 9.69 -15.17
C TYR A 132 14.70 9.47 -16.51
N SER A 133 15.57 10.42 -16.90
CA SER A 133 16.40 10.27 -18.10
C SER A 133 17.45 9.14 -18.03
N ASP A 134 17.71 8.58 -16.85
CA ASP A 134 18.69 7.51 -16.66
C ASP A 134 18.06 6.11 -16.76
N VAL A 135 16.73 6.02 -16.85
CA VAL A 135 16.00 4.75 -16.85
C VAL A 135 15.39 4.44 -18.20
N LYS A 136 15.01 3.17 -18.37
CA LYS A 136 14.28 2.69 -19.55
C LYS A 136 12.83 2.51 -19.16
N ASP A 137 11.99 3.26 -19.86
CA ASP A 137 10.54 3.26 -19.79
C ASP A 137 10.08 3.46 -21.24
N VAL A 138 9.30 2.52 -21.78
CA VAL A 138 9.00 2.42 -23.22
C VAL A 138 7.67 3.06 -23.57
N ASP A 139 6.68 2.93 -22.70
CA ASP A 139 5.33 3.51 -22.81
C ASP A 139 5.27 4.92 -22.24
N GLY A 140 6.17 5.28 -21.31
CA GLY A 140 6.32 6.63 -20.79
C GLY A 140 5.42 6.91 -19.59
N ASP A 141 4.92 5.86 -18.92
CA ASP A 141 4.03 5.95 -17.76
C ASP A 141 4.77 6.22 -16.43
N HIS A 142 6.09 6.41 -16.50
CA HIS A 142 7.05 6.58 -15.39
C HIS A 142 7.34 5.31 -14.58
N VAL A 143 6.76 4.18 -14.96
CA VAL A 143 7.06 2.85 -14.44
C VAL A 143 8.25 2.27 -15.19
N ILE A 144 9.29 1.92 -14.45
CA ILE A 144 10.50 1.37 -15.06
C ILE A 144 10.23 -0.06 -15.51
N ASP A 145 10.34 -0.30 -16.82
CA ASP A 145 10.17 -1.61 -17.47
C ASP A 145 10.96 -2.74 -16.78
N ASP A 146 12.20 -2.44 -16.37
CA ASP A 146 13.14 -3.39 -15.82
C ASP A 146 13.10 -3.38 -14.28
N CYS A 147 12.73 -4.52 -13.68
CA CYS A 147 12.77 -4.69 -12.23
C CYS A 147 14.20 -4.51 -11.67
N LEU A 148 14.33 -3.76 -10.57
CA LEU A 148 15.59 -3.58 -9.86
C LEU A 148 15.83 -4.73 -8.88
N TYR A 149 16.77 -5.62 -9.20
CA TYR A 149 17.13 -6.73 -8.31
C TYR A 149 18.20 -6.34 -7.27
N VAL A 150 17.86 -6.48 -5.99
CA VAL A 150 18.76 -6.25 -4.85
C VAL A 150 19.30 -7.57 -4.32
N LYS A 151 20.62 -7.68 -4.21
CA LYS A 151 21.27 -8.91 -3.76
C LYS A 151 21.28 -9.02 -2.23
N ILE A 152 20.61 -10.05 -1.70
CA ILE A 152 20.51 -10.33 -0.26
C ILE A 152 20.77 -11.83 -0.02
N PRO A 153 22.03 -12.25 0.16
CA PRO A 153 22.36 -13.65 0.38
C PRO A 153 21.99 -14.05 1.82
N THR A 154 20.75 -14.48 2.04
CA THR A 154 20.21 -14.88 3.34
C THR A 154 19.19 -16.01 3.20
N ASP A 155 19.02 -16.80 4.27
CA ASP A 155 18.00 -17.85 4.36
C ASP A 155 16.67 -17.33 4.94
N ASN A 156 16.67 -16.12 5.50
CA ASN A 156 15.49 -15.50 6.14
C ASN A 156 14.51 -14.87 5.13
N MET A 157 14.84 -14.91 3.85
CA MET A 157 14.03 -14.41 2.74
C MET A 157 13.87 -15.54 1.73
N THR A 158 12.63 -15.77 1.29
CA THR A 158 12.37 -16.58 0.10
C THR A 158 11.88 -15.65 -1.00
N VAL A 159 12.30 -15.90 -2.24
CA VAL A 159 11.93 -15.09 -3.40
C VAL A 159 11.31 -15.98 -4.47
N ASN A 160 10.33 -15.45 -5.19
CA ASN A 160 9.61 -16.10 -6.26
C ASN A 160 8.95 -15.03 -7.16
N ASP A 161 8.09 -15.45 -8.09
CA ASP A 161 7.32 -14.56 -8.98
C ASP A 161 5.81 -14.87 -8.85
N MET A 162 5.33 -15.12 -7.63
CA MET A 162 3.90 -15.24 -7.37
C MET A 162 3.23 -13.89 -7.63
N PRO A 163 2.18 -13.81 -8.47
CA PRO A 163 1.43 -12.58 -8.68
C PRO A 163 0.82 -12.10 -7.37
N VAL A 164 0.97 -10.82 -7.06
CA VAL A 164 0.37 -10.16 -5.90
C VAL A 164 -0.28 -8.88 -6.42
N MET A 165 -1.61 -8.82 -6.31
CA MET A 165 -2.41 -7.71 -6.87
C MET A 165 -2.09 -7.43 -8.35
N ASP A 166 -1.80 -8.51 -9.07
CA ASP A 166 -1.41 -8.55 -10.49
C ASP A 166 -2.36 -9.53 -11.19
N ARG A 167 -3.54 -9.05 -11.58
CA ARG A 167 -4.61 -9.91 -12.14
C ARG A 167 -4.33 -10.26 -13.59
N ASN A 168 -3.70 -9.34 -14.33
CA ASN A 168 -3.37 -9.54 -15.73
C ASN A 168 -2.09 -10.40 -15.92
N GLN A 169 -1.36 -10.67 -14.83
CA GLN A 169 -0.12 -11.46 -14.79
C GLN A 169 0.99 -10.89 -15.66
N ASN A 170 1.06 -9.56 -15.77
CA ASN A 170 2.15 -8.86 -16.46
C ASN A 170 3.40 -8.72 -15.57
N GLY A 171 3.31 -9.12 -14.30
CA GLY A 171 4.40 -9.08 -13.34
C GLY A 171 4.56 -7.72 -12.66
N MET A 172 3.57 -6.84 -12.73
CA MET A 172 3.45 -5.56 -12.02
C MET A 172 2.12 -5.52 -11.25
N VAL A 173 2.04 -4.72 -10.20
CA VAL A 173 0.78 -4.49 -9.49
C VAL A 173 -0.16 -3.72 -10.41
N ASP A 174 -1.42 -4.14 -10.53
CA ASP A 174 -2.39 -3.57 -11.47
C ASP A 174 -2.54 -2.04 -11.35
N SER A 175 -2.43 -1.48 -10.14
CA SER A 175 -2.52 -0.02 -9.94
C SER A 175 -1.40 0.76 -10.60
N TYR A 176 -0.32 0.08 -10.97
CA TYR A 176 0.79 0.65 -11.71
C TYR A 176 0.74 0.34 -13.21
N ASP A 177 -0.38 -0.17 -13.73
CA ASP A 177 -0.63 -0.18 -15.17
C ASP A 177 -1.03 1.24 -15.64
N ASP A 178 -0.76 1.58 -16.90
CA ASP A 178 -1.40 2.68 -17.64
C ASP A 178 -2.50 2.09 -18.54
N ARG A 179 -3.75 2.14 -18.07
CA ARG A 179 -4.84 1.41 -18.73
C ARG A 179 -5.46 2.16 -19.90
N ASP A 180 -5.42 3.49 -19.86
CA ASP A 180 -6.01 4.33 -20.88
C ASP A 180 -4.98 4.91 -21.87
N ASP A 181 -3.70 4.56 -21.69
CA ASP A 181 -2.56 4.87 -22.57
C ASP A 181 -2.34 6.40 -22.66
N ASP A 182 -2.50 7.08 -21.53
CA ASP A 182 -2.33 8.53 -21.41
C ASP A 182 -0.92 8.98 -20.99
N GLY A 183 -0.06 8.03 -20.59
CA GLY A 183 1.29 8.25 -20.10
C GLY A 183 1.36 8.45 -18.58
N THR A 184 0.32 8.11 -17.84
CA THR A 184 0.26 8.13 -16.37
C THR A 184 -0.27 6.79 -15.88
N CYS A 185 0.47 6.09 -15.03
CA CYS A 185 -0.07 4.88 -14.42
C CYS A 185 -1.23 5.22 -13.45
N ASN A 186 -2.20 4.32 -13.29
CA ASN A 186 -3.45 4.58 -12.55
C ASN A 186 -3.21 5.11 -11.11
N ALA A 187 -2.16 4.64 -10.42
CA ALA A 187 -1.80 5.08 -9.07
C ALA A 187 -1.45 6.58 -9.02
N TYR A 188 -1.05 7.20 -10.13
CA TYR A 188 -0.67 8.61 -10.19
C TYR A 188 -1.62 9.47 -11.03
N GLU A 189 -2.76 8.92 -11.43
CA GLU A 189 -3.89 9.69 -11.93
C GLU A 189 -4.50 10.56 -10.82
N ASP A 190 -5.42 11.44 -11.21
CA ASP A 190 -6.14 12.41 -10.37
C ASP A 190 -7.62 12.27 -10.77
N ASP A 191 -8.22 11.13 -10.40
CA ASP A 191 -9.51 10.70 -10.93
C ASP A 191 -10.67 11.59 -10.46
N ASP A 192 -10.49 12.21 -9.30
CA ASP A 192 -11.46 13.10 -8.67
C ASP A 192 -11.24 14.58 -9.02
N LEU A 193 -10.08 14.92 -9.60
CA LEU A 193 -9.69 16.26 -10.03
C LEU A 193 -9.51 17.26 -8.87
N ASP A 194 -9.16 16.78 -7.67
CA ASP A 194 -8.85 17.64 -6.52
C ASP A 194 -7.40 18.17 -6.57
N GLY A 195 -6.57 17.59 -7.43
CA GLY A 195 -5.16 17.94 -7.64
C GLY A 195 -4.17 17.15 -6.79
N ILE A 196 -4.61 16.10 -6.10
CA ILE A 196 -3.82 15.11 -5.36
C ILE A 196 -3.84 13.81 -6.18
N PRO A 197 -2.68 13.24 -6.52
CA PRO A 197 -2.67 11.95 -7.21
C PRO A 197 -3.25 10.85 -6.32
N ASN A 198 -4.01 9.92 -6.91
CA ASN A 198 -4.66 8.77 -6.27
C ASN A 198 -3.79 8.10 -5.17
N VAL A 199 -2.50 7.88 -5.42
CA VAL A 199 -1.57 7.23 -4.46
C VAL A 199 -1.20 8.06 -3.24
N LEU A 200 -1.43 9.36 -3.29
CA LEU A 200 -1.23 10.31 -2.20
C LEU A 200 -2.55 10.78 -1.59
N ASP A 201 -3.66 10.32 -2.13
CA ASP A 201 -5.01 10.70 -1.74
C ASP A 201 -5.56 9.74 -0.69
N ASP A 202 -6.05 10.28 0.43
CA ASP A 202 -6.45 9.56 1.66
C ASP A 202 -7.56 10.40 2.32
N ASP A 203 -8.67 10.57 1.59
CA ASP A 203 -9.78 11.45 1.93
C ASP A 203 -10.45 11.06 3.25
N ASP A 204 -10.51 9.74 3.52
CA ASP A 204 -11.07 9.20 4.75
C ASP A 204 -10.07 9.21 5.93
N ASN A 205 -8.81 9.57 5.64
CA ASN A 205 -7.68 9.67 6.57
C ASN A 205 -7.47 8.36 7.37
N ASN A 206 -7.65 7.20 6.71
CA ASN A 206 -7.41 5.87 7.25
C ASN A 206 -5.93 5.43 7.13
N SER A 207 -5.06 6.28 6.55
CA SER A 207 -3.63 6.01 6.30
C SER A 207 -3.37 4.96 5.21
N ARG A 208 -4.33 4.75 4.32
CA ARG A 208 -4.21 4.03 3.05
C ARG A 208 -4.73 4.94 1.95
N PRO A 209 -4.14 4.86 0.76
CA PRO A 209 -4.67 5.62 -0.35
C PRO A 209 -6.04 5.12 -0.80
N ASP A 210 -6.91 6.01 -1.26
CA ASP A 210 -8.30 5.68 -1.61
C ASP A 210 -8.38 4.69 -2.80
N TYR A 211 -7.39 4.72 -3.71
CA TYR A 211 -7.28 3.73 -4.81
C TYR A 211 -7.03 2.29 -4.33
N MET A 212 -6.85 2.07 -3.03
CA MET A 212 -6.62 0.77 -2.42
C MET A 212 -7.80 0.28 -1.58
N ASP A 213 -8.89 1.03 -1.55
CA ASP A 213 -10.09 0.66 -0.81
C ASP A 213 -10.79 -0.53 -1.48
N ASP A 214 -11.38 -1.39 -0.64
CA ASP A 214 -12.09 -2.63 -0.98
C ASP A 214 -13.23 -2.72 0.03
N ASP A 215 -14.28 -1.95 -0.26
CA ASP A 215 -15.37 -1.64 0.68
C ASP A 215 -16.18 -2.89 1.02
N ASP A 216 -16.36 -3.78 0.04
CA ASP A 216 -17.10 -5.02 0.19
C ASP A 216 -16.24 -6.21 0.66
N ARG A 217 -14.91 -6.04 0.65
CA ARG A 217 -13.88 -6.99 1.13
C ARG A 217 -13.86 -8.30 0.37
N ASP A 218 -14.14 -8.24 -0.92
CA ASP A 218 -14.09 -9.41 -1.78
C ASP A 218 -12.69 -9.70 -2.34
N GLY A 219 -11.74 -8.77 -2.12
CA GLY A 219 -10.37 -8.86 -2.62
C GLY A 219 -10.14 -8.12 -3.93
N THR A 220 -11.11 -7.34 -4.39
CA THR A 220 -11.03 -6.44 -5.54
C THR A 220 -11.12 -5.00 -5.04
N TRP A 221 -10.18 -4.15 -5.45
CA TRP A 221 -10.26 -2.74 -5.09
C TRP A 221 -11.41 -2.04 -5.80
N ASN A 222 -11.99 -1.04 -5.14
CA ASN A 222 -13.19 -0.34 -5.56
C ASN A 222 -13.03 0.24 -6.97
N HIS A 223 -11.89 0.85 -7.32
CA HIS A 223 -11.62 1.36 -8.68
C HIS A 223 -11.56 0.28 -9.77
N TYR A 224 -11.69 -0.98 -9.38
CA TYR A 224 -11.84 -2.10 -10.26
C TYR A 224 -13.16 -2.85 -10.10
N ASP A 225 -13.97 -2.57 -9.09
CA ASP A 225 -15.28 -3.18 -8.79
C ASP A 225 -16.21 -2.06 -8.31
N ASP A 226 -16.42 -1.08 -9.20
CA ASP A 226 -17.11 0.18 -8.86
C ASP A 226 -18.59 -0.07 -8.48
N ASP A 227 -19.13 -1.27 -8.72
CA ASP A 227 -20.50 -1.65 -8.39
C ASP A 227 -20.63 -2.69 -7.25
N ASN A 228 -19.53 -2.97 -6.53
CA ASN A 228 -19.46 -3.84 -5.35
C ASN A 228 -20.15 -5.19 -5.59
N ASN A 229 -19.93 -5.75 -6.78
CA ASN A 229 -20.61 -6.96 -7.24
C ASN A 229 -19.70 -8.19 -7.23
N SER A 230 -18.46 -8.03 -6.78
CA SER A 230 -17.43 -9.04 -6.77
C SER A 230 -17.02 -9.53 -8.15
N LYS A 231 -17.11 -8.64 -9.13
CA LYS A 231 -16.49 -8.83 -10.43
C LYS A 231 -15.81 -7.53 -10.85
N PRO A 232 -14.57 -7.65 -11.33
CA PRO A 232 -13.92 -6.52 -11.93
C PRO A 232 -14.71 -5.91 -13.09
N ASP A 233 -14.71 -4.59 -13.22
CA ASP A 233 -15.42 -3.84 -14.27
C ASP A 233 -15.13 -4.30 -15.70
N TYR A 234 -13.93 -4.84 -15.96
CA TYR A 234 -13.57 -5.38 -17.27
C TYR A 234 -14.19 -6.76 -17.56
N ILE A 235 -14.69 -7.44 -16.53
CA ILE A 235 -15.48 -8.69 -16.60
C ILE A 235 -16.98 -8.35 -16.58
N ASP A 236 -17.35 -7.25 -15.93
CA ASP A 236 -18.71 -6.78 -15.93
C ASP A 236 -19.10 -6.16 -17.29
N ASN A 237 -20.24 -6.63 -17.82
CA ASN A 237 -20.79 -6.16 -19.10
C ASN A 237 -22.03 -5.29 -18.86
N ASP A 238 -22.37 -5.03 -17.60
CA ASP A 238 -23.47 -4.18 -17.21
C ASP A 238 -22.97 -2.74 -17.33
N ASN A 239 -23.50 -2.03 -18.34
CA ASN A 239 -23.15 -0.66 -18.72
C ASN A 239 -23.51 0.39 -17.66
N ASN A 240 -23.56 0.05 -16.38
CA ASN A 240 -23.79 1.03 -15.33
C ASN A 240 -22.45 1.65 -14.94
N LYS A 241 -21.97 2.53 -15.81
CA LYS A 241 -20.88 3.46 -15.48
C LYS A 241 -21.33 4.38 -14.35
N SER A 242 -21.07 3.95 -13.13
CA SER A 242 -20.89 4.77 -11.95
C SER A 242 -19.58 4.22 -11.43
N ARG A 243 -18.42 4.88 -11.60
CA ARG A 243 -17.91 5.83 -10.59
C ARG A 243 -18.15 5.21 -9.23
N SER A 244 -17.08 4.74 -8.60
CA SER A 244 -17.14 4.07 -7.31
C SER A 244 -18.08 4.81 -6.34
N ASP A 245 -18.72 4.09 -5.44
CA ASP A 245 -19.83 4.56 -4.60
C ASP A 245 -19.41 5.72 -3.67
N HIS A 246 -18.11 5.92 -3.48
CA HIS A 246 -17.47 6.99 -2.72
C HIS A 246 -17.13 8.22 -3.62
N MET A 247 -17.29 8.04 -4.92
CA MET A 247 -17.06 8.96 -6.04
C MET A 247 -18.36 9.27 -6.82
N ASP A 248 -19.52 9.20 -6.16
CA ASP A 248 -20.78 9.67 -6.75
C ASP A 248 -20.89 11.19 -6.54
N ASP A 249 -20.79 11.97 -7.62
CA ASP A 249 -21.23 13.37 -7.71
C ASP A 249 -22.46 13.38 -8.65
N ASP A 250 -23.62 13.05 -8.07
CA ASP A 250 -24.84 12.82 -8.83
C ASP A 250 -25.33 14.08 -9.55
N ASP A 251 -25.02 15.26 -9.00
CA ASP A 251 -25.49 16.55 -9.51
C ASP A 251 -24.46 17.30 -10.36
N ARG A 252 -23.22 16.78 -10.41
CA ARG A 252 -22.07 17.27 -11.17
C ARG A 252 -21.65 18.67 -10.77
N ASP A 253 -21.78 19.01 -9.49
CA ASP A 253 -21.39 20.31 -8.97
C ASP A 253 -19.91 20.38 -8.55
N GLY A 254 -19.21 19.25 -8.57
CA GLY A 254 -17.81 19.13 -8.16
C GLY A 254 -17.62 18.83 -6.67
N THR A 255 -18.66 18.34 -6.00
CA THR A 255 -18.65 17.87 -4.61
C THR A 255 -19.13 16.42 -4.59
N TRP A 256 -18.43 15.55 -3.86
CA TRP A 256 -18.89 14.17 -3.68
C TRP A 256 -20.16 14.13 -2.82
N ASN A 257 -21.10 13.25 -3.17
CA ASN A 257 -22.37 13.03 -2.46
C ASN A 257 -22.17 12.76 -0.96
N HIS A 258 -21.02 12.21 -0.53
CA HIS A 258 -20.74 11.98 0.89
C HIS A 258 -20.36 13.27 1.65
N TYR A 259 -19.88 14.29 0.94
CA TYR A 259 -19.68 15.66 1.41
C TYR A 259 -20.89 16.57 1.16
N ASP A 260 -21.88 16.09 0.40
CA ASP A 260 -23.18 16.74 0.29
C ASP A 260 -23.96 16.54 1.60
N ASP A 261 -23.76 17.49 2.50
CA ASP A 261 -24.65 17.70 3.65
C ASP A 261 -26.04 18.16 3.14
N ASP A 262 -26.94 17.20 2.89
CA ASP A 262 -28.39 17.44 2.83
C ASP A 262 -28.97 18.00 4.15
#